data_AF-A0A9D4EDH8-F1
#
_entry.id   AF-A0A9D4EDH8-F1
#
_cell.length_a   1.000
_cell.length_b   1.000
_cell.length_c   1.000
_cell.angle_alpha   90.00
_cell.angle_beta   90.00
_cell.angle_gamma   90.00
#
_symmetry.space_group_name_H-M   'P 1'
#
loop_
_entity.id
_entity.type
_entity.pdbx_description
1 polymer ?
#
loop_
_entity_poly.entity_id
_entity_poly.type
_entity_poly.pdbx_seq_one_letter_code
_entity_poly.pdbx_strand_id
1 'polypeptide(L)'
;MVVVAVVVVEVVVVAAVVVEVVVVVVVVVIVVVVLVVVVVVVVVVVVVVVVVVVVVVVVVVVVVVVVVVVDVVVVVVVVVVVVVSSRVVVCVSSSSSSSSSSSSSSSSVVVVCSSSIVVVVVVVVVVVVVVVVVVVVVVVVVVVVVVVVVVVVVVVVVVVVVVVVV
;
A
#
# COMPACT_ATOMS: atom_id res chain seq x y z
N MET A 1 -46.24 -15.65 71.29
CA MET A 1 -45.18 -16.45 70.63
C MET A 1 -45.47 -16.70 69.14
N VAL A 2 -46.70 -17.07 68.75
CA VAL A 2 -47.06 -17.33 67.33
C VAL A 2 -46.80 -16.14 66.39
N VAL A 3 -47.20 -14.93 66.78
CA VAL A 3 -47.00 -13.71 65.96
C VAL A 3 -45.52 -13.48 65.64
N VAL A 4 -44.63 -13.66 66.62
CA VAL A 4 -43.19 -13.49 66.44
C VAL A 4 -42.64 -14.51 65.44
N ALA A 5 -43.09 -15.77 65.52
CA ALA A 5 -42.66 -16.81 64.59
C ALA A 5 -43.08 -16.50 63.15
N VAL A 6 -44.30 -16.01 62.93
CA VAL A 6 -44.79 -15.62 61.58
C VAL A 6 -43.94 -14.49 61.01
N VAL A 7 -43.69 -13.43 61.80
CA VAL A 7 -42.86 -12.30 61.35
C VAL A 7 -41.44 -12.75 61.00
N VAL A 8 -40.84 -13.64 61.80
CA VAL A 8 -39.50 -14.18 61.49
C VAL A 8 -39.49 -14.96 60.17
N VAL A 9 -40.50 -15.79 59.92
CA VAL A 9 -40.60 -16.55 58.66
C VAL A 9 -40.76 -15.61 57.47
N GLU A 10 -41.63 -14.62 57.56
CA GLU A 10 -41.81 -13.62 56.49
C GLU A 10 -40.52 -12.88 56.18
N VAL A 11 -39.79 -12.44 57.21
CA VAL A 11 -38.50 -11.75 57.04
C VAL A 11 -37.46 -12.67 56.37
N VAL A 12 -37.40 -13.95 56.75
CA VAL A 12 -36.47 -14.92 56.15
C VAL A 12 -36.81 -15.17 54.67
N VAL A 13 -38.09 -15.33 54.34
CA VAL A 13 -38.53 -15.53 52.95
C VAL A 13 -38.21 -14.31 52.10
N VAL A 14 -38.50 -13.10 52.58
CA VAL A 14 -38.16 -11.86 51.86
C VAL A 14 -36.65 -11.76 51.67
N ALA A 15 -35.84 -12.03 52.69
CA ALA A 15 -34.39 -12.01 52.58
C ALA A 15 -33.87 -13.01 51.53
N ALA A 16 -34.41 -14.24 51.50
CA ALA A 16 -34.02 -15.25 50.51
C ALA A 16 -34.35 -14.82 49.08
N VAL A 17 -35.56 -14.27 48.85
CA VAL A 17 -35.96 -13.74 47.54
C VAL A 17 -35.07 -12.58 47.12
N VAL A 18 -34.74 -11.65 48.03
CA VAL A 18 -33.83 -10.54 47.73
C VAL A 18 -32.44 -11.05 47.32
N VAL A 19 -31.89 -12.03 48.05
CA VAL A 19 -30.59 -12.62 47.70
C VAL A 19 -30.64 -13.29 46.33
N GLU A 20 -31.68 -14.05 46.02
CA GLU A 20 -31.84 -14.69 44.71
C GLU A 20 -31.91 -13.66 43.58
N VAL A 21 -32.73 -12.61 43.74
CA VAL A 21 -32.82 -11.52 42.77
C VAL A 21 -31.47 -10.83 42.58
N VAL A 22 -30.74 -10.54 43.66
CA VAL A 22 -29.40 -9.94 43.57
C VAL A 22 -28.44 -10.85 42.81
N VAL A 23 -28.44 -12.16 43.09
CA VAL A 23 -27.59 -13.12 42.37
C VAL A 23 -27.94 -13.16 40.89
N VAL A 24 -29.22 -13.22 40.53
CA VAL A 24 -29.66 -13.21 39.13
C VAL A 24 -29.22 -11.93 38.44
N VAL A 25 -29.41 -10.76 39.07
CA VAL A 25 -28.96 -9.49 38.52
C VAL A 25 -27.45 -9.48 38.29
N VAL A 26 -26.66 -9.94 39.27
CA VAL A 26 -25.19 -10.03 39.14
C VAL A 26 -24.80 -10.95 37.98
N VAL A 27 -25.42 -12.13 37.86
CA VAL A 27 -25.15 -13.06 36.76
C VAL A 27 -25.48 -12.42 35.41
N VAL A 28 -26.64 -11.77 35.28
CA VAL A 28 -27.04 -11.07 34.05
C VAL A 28 -26.02 -9.99 33.70
N VAL A 29 -25.60 -9.18 34.67
CA VAL A 29 -24.59 -8.14 34.44
C VAL A 29 -23.28 -8.74 33.95
N ILE A 30 -22.79 -9.83 34.57
CA ILE A 30 -21.57 -10.52 34.13
C ILE A 30 -21.72 -11.02 32.69
N VAL A 31 -22.84 -11.67 32.35
CA VAL A 31 -23.09 -12.19 31.00
C VAL A 31 -23.09 -11.05 29.98
N VAL A 32 -23.74 -9.92 30.29
CA VAL A 32 -23.75 -8.74 29.41
C VAL A 32 -22.34 -8.22 29.21
N VAL A 33 -21.55 -8.04 30.28
CA VAL A 33 -20.16 -7.57 30.19
C VAL A 33 -19.32 -8.50 29.32
N VAL A 34 -19.42 -9.82 29.53
CA VAL A 34 -18.69 -10.80 28.71
C VAL A 34 -19.09 -10.70 27.24
N LEU A 35 -20.38 -10.57 26.94
CA LEU A 35 -20.87 -10.41 25.58
C LEU A 35 -20.29 -9.14 24.93
N VAL A 36 -20.30 -8.00 25.62
CA VAL A 36 -19.71 -6.75 25.12
C VAL A 36 -18.23 -6.95 24.81
N VAL A 37 -17.47 -7.57 25.71
CA VAL A 37 -16.04 -7.86 25.49
C VAL A 37 -15.84 -8.74 24.26
N VAL A 38 -16.63 -9.80 24.08
CA VAL A 38 -16.53 -10.67 22.90
C VAL A 38 -16.80 -9.89 21.61
N VAL A 39 -17.85 -9.08 21.58
CA VAL A 39 -18.17 -8.24 20.41
C VAL A 39 -17.02 -7.29 20.09
N VAL A 40 -16.47 -6.62 21.11
CA VAL A 40 -15.32 -5.74 20.94
C VAL A 40 -14.11 -6.48 20.35
N VAL A 41 -13.79 -7.67 20.87
CA VAL A 41 -12.68 -8.48 20.35
C VAL A 41 -12.92 -8.85 18.89
N VAL A 42 -14.13 -9.27 18.52
CA VAL A 42 -14.48 -9.61 17.13
C VAL A 42 -14.30 -8.40 16.21
N VAL A 43 -14.77 -7.21 16.62
CA VAL A 43 -14.60 -5.97 15.85
C VAL A 43 -13.12 -5.66 15.64
N VAL A 44 -12.29 -5.76 16.68
CA VAL A 44 -10.85 -5.53 16.59
C VAL A 44 -10.21 -6.52 15.61
N VAL A 45 -10.54 -7.81 15.70
CA VAL A 45 -10.02 -8.83 14.78
C VAL A 45 -10.40 -8.53 13.33
N VAL A 46 -11.67 -8.16 13.07
CA VAL A 46 -12.13 -7.81 11.72
C VAL A 46 -11.35 -6.62 11.17
N VAL A 47 -11.15 -5.57 11.98
CA VAL A 47 -10.38 -4.38 11.58
C VAL A 47 -8.94 -4.75 11.25
N VAL A 48 -8.29 -5.57 12.08
CA VAL A 48 -6.91 -6.04 11.81
C VAL A 48 -6.85 -6.82 10.49
N VAL A 49 -7.81 -7.72 10.24
CA VAL A 49 -7.86 -8.49 8.97
C VAL A 49 -8.01 -7.56 7.78
N VAL A 50 -8.93 -6.59 7.83
CA VAL A 50 -9.14 -5.61 6.75
C VAL A 50 -7.85 -4.82 6.48
N VAL A 51 -7.18 -4.36 7.54
CA VAL A 51 -5.90 -3.65 7.45
C VAL A 51 -4.84 -4.50 6.75
N VAL A 52 -4.70 -5.76 7.15
CA VAL A 52 -3.74 -6.69 6.51
C VAL A 52 -4.06 -6.87 5.03
N VAL A 53 -5.33 -7.08 4.67
CA VAL A 53 -5.74 -7.22 3.26
C VAL A 53 -5.40 -5.96 2.46
N VAL A 54 -5.69 -4.77 2.99
CA VAL A 54 -5.35 -3.50 2.33
C VAL A 54 -3.84 -3.40 2.10
N VAL A 55 -3.03 -3.71 3.11
CA VAL A 55 -1.56 -3.69 2.98
C VAL A 55 -1.08 -4.67 1.91
N VAL A 56 -1.61 -5.89 1.87
CA VAL A 56 -1.26 -6.88 0.85
C VAL A 56 -1.62 -6.38 -0.55
N VAL A 57 -2.82 -5.83 -0.74
CA VAL A 57 -3.24 -5.27 -2.03
C VAL A 57 -2.31 -4.13 -2.48
N VAL A 58 -1.94 -3.23 -1.57
CA VAL A 58 -1.00 -2.14 -1.87
C VAL A 58 0.35 -2.70 -2.31
N VAL A 59 0.89 -3.68 -1.58
CA VAL A 59 2.16 -4.32 -1.95
C VAL A 59 2.08 -4.95 -3.34
N VAL A 60 0.99 -5.67 -3.66
CA VAL A 60 0.78 -6.25 -4.99
C VAL A 60 0.75 -5.17 -6.06
N VAL A 61 0.01 -4.08 -5.85
CA VAL A 61 -0.05 -2.94 -6.79
C VAL A 61 1.35 -2.36 -7.02
N VAL A 62 2.14 -2.16 -5.97
CA VAL A 62 3.51 -1.66 -6.09
C VAL A 62 4.37 -2.59 -6.92
N VAL A 63 4.33 -3.90 -6.64
CA VAL A 63 5.09 -4.90 -7.40
C VAL A 63 4.71 -4.85 -8.88
N VAL A 64 3.42 -4.79 -9.20
CA VAL A 64 2.94 -4.67 -10.58
C VAL A 64 3.47 -3.40 -11.24
N VAL A 65 3.41 -2.25 -10.56
CA VAL A 65 3.93 -1.00 -11.15
C VAL A 65 5.44 -1.07 -11.36
N VAL A 66 6.20 -1.63 -10.42
CA VAL A 66 7.65 -1.81 -10.59
C VAL A 66 7.95 -2.69 -11.79
N VAL A 67 7.23 -3.81 -11.96
CA VAL A 67 7.39 -4.69 -13.13
C VAL A 67 7.12 -3.93 -14.43
N VAL A 68 6.00 -3.20 -14.51
CA VAL A 68 5.66 -2.40 -15.70
C VAL A 68 6.73 -1.35 -16.00
N VAL A 69 7.26 -0.67 -14.97
CA VAL A 69 8.33 0.30 -15.13
C VAL A 69 9.60 -0.35 -15.68
N VAL A 70 9.98 -1.52 -15.15
CA VAL A 70 11.14 -2.28 -15.64
C VAL A 70 10.94 -2.69 -17.09
N ASP A 71 9.77 -3.21 -17.46
CA ASP A 71 9.45 -3.57 -18.84
C ASP A 71 9.57 -2.37 -19.79
N VAL A 72 9.02 -1.21 -19.41
CA VAL A 72 9.15 0.03 -20.20
C VAL A 72 10.61 0.43 -20.38
N VAL A 73 11.42 0.37 -19.32
CA VAL A 73 12.86 0.66 -19.41
C VAL A 73 13.55 -0.29 -20.38
N VAL A 74 13.28 -1.60 -20.29
CA VAL A 74 13.86 -2.62 -21.18
C VAL A 74 13.49 -2.32 -22.64
N VAL A 75 12.21 -2.04 -22.91
CA VAL A 75 11.75 -1.70 -24.27
C VAL A 75 12.48 -0.45 -24.80
N VAL A 76 12.61 0.61 -23.99
CA VAL A 76 13.34 1.81 -24.40
C VAL A 76 14.80 1.50 -24.71
N VAL A 77 15.47 0.73 -23.86
CA VAL A 77 16.87 0.33 -24.09
C VAL A 77 17.00 -0.43 -25.40
N VAL A 78 16.11 -1.39 -25.67
CA VAL A 78 16.11 -2.15 -26.94
C VAL A 78 15.91 -1.21 -28.13
N VAL A 79 14.94 -0.30 -28.07
CA VAL A 79 14.69 0.68 -29.14
C VAL A 79 15.92 1.55 -29.39
N VAL A 80 16.55 2.05 -28.33
CA VAL A 80 17.77 2.86 -28.43
C VAL A 80 18.90 2.06 -29.09
N VAL A 81 19.12 0.80 -28.69
CA VAL A 81 20.13 -0.07 -29.29
C VAL A 81 19.87 -0.28 -30.78
N VAL A 82 18.62 -0.54 -31.17
CA VAL A 82 18.25 -0.72 -32.59
C VAL A 82 18.47 0.57 -33.39
N VAL A 83 18.09 1.72 -32.85
CA VAL A 83 18.29 3.03 -33.50
C VAL A 83 19.78 3.34 -33.66
N VAL A 84 20.59 3.10 -32.63
CA VAL A 84 22.04 3.32 -32.72
C VAL A 84 22.66 2.37 -33.74
N SER A 85 22.31 1.09 -33.70
CA SER A 85 22.85 0.07 -34.61
C SER A 85 22.52 0.40 -36.07
N SER A 86 21.27 0.77 -36.36
CA SER A 86 20.86 1.15 -37.72
C SER A 86 21.59 2.39 -38.24
N ARG A 87 21.85 3.39 -37.39
CA ARG A 87 22.60 4.60 -37.76
C ARG A 87 24.08 4.30 -38.02
N VAL A 88 24.70 3.44 -37.22
CA VAL A 88 26.10 3.02 -37.43
C VAL A 88 26.26 2.33 -38.79
N VAL A 89 25.37 1.40 -39.13
CA VAL A 89 25.41 0.68 -40.43
C VAL A 89 25.31 1.64 -41.62
N VAL A 90 24.49 2.68 -41.52
CA VAL A 90 24.36 3.70 -42.58
C VAL A 90 25.65 4.52 -42.73
N CYS A 91 26.27 5.00 -41.62
CA CYS A 91 27.52 5.77 -41.70
C CYS A 91 28.66 4.95 -42.36
N VAL A 92 28.75 3.63 -42.09
CA VAL A 92 29.79 2.76 -42.69
C VAL A 92 29.57 2.55 -44.20
N SER A 93 28.33 2.35 -44.63
CA SER A 93 28.00 2.03 -46.03
C SER A 93 28.30 3.17 -47.00
N SER A 94 28.26 4.43 -46.55
CA SER A 94 28.58 5.59 -47.38
C SER A 94 30.07 5.75 -47.70
N SER A 95 30.96 5.01 -47.03
CA SER A 95 32.42 5.14 -47.21
C SER A 95 32.98 4.28 -48.35
N SER A 96 32.19 3.38 -48.93
CA SER A 96 32.66 2.36 -49.90
C SER A 96 32.49 2.74 -51.37
N SER A 97 31.97 3.94 -51.67
CA SER A 97 31.66 4.38 -53.03
C SER A 97 32.54 5.57 -53.43
N SER A 98 33.84 5.36 -53.62
CA SER A 98 34.72 6.38 -54.19
C SER A 98 35.87 5.77 -54.97
N SER A 99 35.58 5.44 -56.22
CA SER A 99 36.60 5.45 -57.27
C SER A 99 36.73 6.89 -57.77
N SER A 100 37.95 7.43 -57.66
CA SER A 100 38.50 8.54 -58.47
C SER A 100 38.26 10.00 -58.03
N SER A 101 39.31 10.55 -57.41
CA SER A 101 39.90 11.88 -57.68
C SER A 101 39.31 13.16 -57.04
N SER A 102 40.17 13.78 -56.21
CA SER A 102 40.35 15.23 -56.00
C SER A 102 39.63 15.92 -54.83
N SER A 103 40.44 16.13 -53.78
CA SER A 103 40.65 17.37 -53.00
C SER A 103 39.50 18.02 -52.20
N SER A 104 39.70 17.95 -50.88
CA SER A 104 39.39 18.99 -49.88
C SER A 104 37.92 19.26 -49.56
N SER A 105 37.34 18.50 -48.62
CA SER A 105 36.34 18.91 -47.61
C SER A 105 35.83 17.70 -46.82
N SER A 106 36.65 17.15 -45.92
CA SER A 106 36.35 15.87 -45.24
C SER A 106 35.76 16.00 -43.83
N SER A 107 35.42 17.20 -43.36
CA SER A 107 35.02 17.43 -41.96
C SER A 107 33.52 17.26 -41.68
N SER A 108 32.67 17.09 -42.70
CA SER A 108 31.21 17.14 -42.56
C SER A 108 30.58 15.80 -42.16
N VAL A 109 31.13 14.66 -42.56
CA VAL A 109 30.51 13.34 -42.29
C VAL A 109 30.61 12.94 -40.81
N VAL A 110 31.72 13.27 -40.15
CA VAL A 110 31.92 12.96 -38.71
C VAL A 110 30.98 13.79 -37.82
N VAL A 111 30.67 15.03 -38.21
CA VAL A 111 29.79 15.94 -37.45
C VAL A 111 28.32 15.46 -37.52
N VAL A 112 27.88 14.90 -38.64
CA VAL A 112 26.48 14.40 -38.77
C VAL A 112 26.25 13.12 -37.95
N CYS A 113 27.23 12.22 -37.83
CA CYS A 113 27.06 11.07 -36.93
C CYS A 113 27.08 11.53 -35.44
N SER A 114 27.72 12.67 -35.10
CA SER A 114 27.83 13.18 -33.72
C SER A 114 26.53 13.78 -33.16
N SER A 115 25.76 14.53 -33.96
CA SER A 115 24.50 15.13 -33.50
C SER A 115 23.40 14.10 -33.25
N SER A 116 23.45 12.94 -33.91
CA SER A 116 22.53 11.83 -33.64
C SER A 116 22.71 11.20 -32.25
N ILE A 117 23.95 11.14 -31.76
CA ILE A 117 24.26 10.63 -30.41
C ILE A 117 23.67 11.54 -29.33
N VAL A 118 23.75 12.86 -29.50
CA VAL A 118 23.20 13.82 -28.54
C VAL A 118 21.70 13.62 -28.38
N VAL A 119 20.97 13.45 -29.49
CA VAL A 119 19.52 13.21 -29.45
C VAL A 119 19.20 11.90 -28.73
N VAL A 120 19.94 10.82 -29.00
CA VAL A 120 19.76 9.54 -28.30
C VAL A 120 20.01 9.69 -26.80
N VAL A 121 21.07 10.38 -26.39
CA VAL A 121 21.37 10.63 -24.97
C VAL A 121 20.26 11.43 -24.31
N VAL A 122 19.75 12.49 -24.96
CA VAL A 122 18.63 13.28 -24.43
C VAL A 122 17.38 12.41 -24.25
N VAL A 123 17.04 11.57 -25.24
CA VAL A 123 15.88 10.66 -25.13
C VAL A 123 16.05 9.68 -23.97
N VAL A 124 17.23 9.08 -23.81
CA VAL A 124 17.53 8.19 -22.69
C VAL A 124 17.37 8.92 -21.36
N VAL A 125 17.94 10.12 -21.22
CA VAL A 125 17.83 10.92 -19.99
C VAL A 125 16.37 11.24 -19.67
N VAL A 126 15.58 11.65 -20.68
CA VAL A 126 14.15 11.93 -20.49
C VAL A 126 13.40 10.69 -20.00
N VAL A 127 13.65 9.53 -20.60
CA VAL A 127 13.02 8.27 -20.17
C VAL A 127 13.40 7.93 -18.73
N VAL A 128 14.69 8.05 -18.37
CA VAL A 128 15.15 7.80 -17.00
C VAL A 128 14.46 8.74 -16.02
N VAL A 129 14.34 10.03 -16.36
CA VAL A 129 13.62 11.01 -15.51
C VAL A 129 12.15 10.62 -15.35
N VAL A 130 11.46 10.25 -16.43
CA VAL A 130 10.05 9.80 -16.36
C VAL A 130 9.91 8.59 -15.46
N VAL A 131 10.80 7.61 -15.60
CA VAL A 131 10.82 6.40 -14.76
C VAL A 131 11.02 6.74 -13.28
N VAL A 132 11.98 7.61 -12.97
CA VAL A 132 12.22 8.08 -11.59
C VAL A 132 10.98 8.76 -11.03
N VAL A 133 10.33 9.64 -11.81
CA VAL A 133 9.09 10.31 -11.38
C VAL A 133 7.99 9.29 -11.10
N VAL A 134 7.79 8.30 -11.97
CA VAL A 134 6.78 7.25 -11.75
C VAL A 134 7.07 6.48 -10.45
N VAL A 135 8.32 6.08 -10.22
CA VAL A 135 8.72 5.39 -8.99
C VAL A 135 8.45 6.25 -7.76
N VAL A 136 8.81 7.54 -7.79
CA VAL A 136 8.54 8.48 -6.68
C VAL A 136 7.05 8.59 -6.39
N VAL A 137 6.21 8.73 -7.44
CA VAL A 137 4.75 8.79 -7.28
C VAL A 137 4.21 7.52 -6.63
N VAL A 138 4.67 6.35 -7.06
CA VAL A 138 4.27 5.06 -6.46
C VAL A 138 4.64 5.02 -4.98
N VAL A 139 5.88 5.39 -4.63
CA VAL A 139 6.32 5.43 -3.23
C VAL A 139 5.45 6.37 -2.40
N VAL A 140 5.13 7.56 -2.90
CA VAL A 140 4.25 8.51 -2.22
C VAL A 140 2.86 7.91 -1.98
N VAL A 141 2.26 7.27 -3.00
CA VAL A 141 0.94 6.62 -2.87
C VAL A 141 0.98 5.56 -1.78
N VAL A 142 2.01 4.72 -1.75
CA VAL A 142 2.17 3.69 -0.71
C VAL A 142 2.23 4.31 0.68
N VAL A 143 3.05 5.34 0.87
CA VAL A 143 3.19 6.03 2.15
C VAL A 143 1.84 6.59 2.60
N VAL A 144 1.09 7.24 1.71
CA VAL A 144 -0.24 7.77 2.03
C VAL A 144 -1.18 6.65 2.46
N VAL A 145 -1.23 5.53 1.75
CA VAL A 145 -2.11 4.41 2.13
C VAL A 145 -1.73 3.85 3.50
N VAL A 146 -0.44 3.65 3.76
CA VAL A 146 0.04 3.19 5.08
C VAL A 146 -0.39 4.16 6.19
N VAL A 147 -0.22 5.47 5.99
CA VAL A 147 -0.63 6.48 6.98
C VAL A 147 -2.13 6.42 7.24
N VAL A 148 -2.96 6.35 6.19
CA VAL A 148 -4.42 6.25 6.33
C VAL A 148 -4.81 5.01 7.12
N VAL A 149 -4.20 3.86 6.81
CA VAL A 149 -4.43 2.60 7.52
C VAL A 149 -4.09 2.74 9.00
N VAL A 150 -2.94 3.33 9.34
CA VAL A 150 -2.53 3.57 10.74
C VAL A 150 -3.54 4.46 11.46
N VAL A 151 -3.97 5.56 10.84
CA VAL A 151 -4.97 6.46 11.44
C VAL A 151 -6.28 5.72 11.72
N VAL A 152 -6.77 4.91 10.77
CA VAL A 152 -7.99 4.12 10.96
C VAL A 152 -7.85 3.16 12.14
N VAL A 153 -6.71 2.45 12.26
CA VAL A 153 -6.46 1.55 13.39
C VAL A 153 -6.48 2.31 14.71
N VAL A 154 -5.79 3.46 14.78
CA VAL A 154 -5.75 4.29 16.00
C VAL A 154 -7.15 4.73 16.40
N VAL A 155 -7.96 5.22 15.45
CA VAL A 155 -9.34 5.66 15.72
C VAL A 155 -10.18 4.51 16.25
N VAL A 156 -10.11 3.32 15.62
CA VAL A 156 -10.84 2.14 16.09
C VAL A 156 -10.44 1.77 17.52
N VAL A 157 -9.14 1.73 17.80
CA VAL A 157 -8.65 1.42 19.15
C VAL A 157 -9.16 2.43 20.16
N VAL A 158 -9.10 3.72 19.86
CA VAL A 158 -9.63 4.78 20.75
C VAL A 158 -11.11 4.60 21.00
N VAL A 159 -11.91 4.37 19.96
CA VAL A 159 -13.37 4.14 20.10
C VAL A 159 -13.65 2.93 20.97
N VAL A 160 -12.94 1.83 20.74
CA VAL A 160 -13.06 0.61 21.56
C VAL A 160 -12.74 0.89 23.03
N VAL A 161 -11.64 1.60 23.30
CA VAL A 161 -11.26 1.94 24.68
C VAL A 161 -12.32 2.81 25.34
N VAL A 162 -12.87 3.81 24.64
CA VAL A 162 -13.94 4.65 25.17
C VAL A 162 -15.19 3.83 25.50
N VAL A 163 -15.60 2.91 24.62
CA VAL A 163 -16.78 2.05 24.83
C VAL A 163 -16.59 1.06 25.99
N VAL A 164 -15.35 0.64 26.26
CA VAL A 164 -15.06 -0.28 27.39
C VAL A 164 -14.96 0.46 28.71
N VAL A 165 -14.54 1.73 28.71
CA VAL A 165 -14.33 2.53 29.93
C VAL A 165 -15.61 3.21 30.41
N VAL A 166 -16.52 3.57 29.49
CA VAL A 166 -17.81 4.22 29.79
C VAL A 166 -18.88 3.16 30.07
#